data_AF-A0A1J1IR07-F1
#
_entry.id   AF-A0A1J1IR07-F1
#
_cell.length_a   1.000
_cell.length_b   1.000
_cell.length_c   1.000
_cell.angle_alpha   90.00
_cell.angle_beta   90.00
_cell.angle_gamma   90.00
#
_symmetry.space_group_name_H-M   'P 1'
#
loop_
_entity.id
_entity.type
_entity.pdbx_description
1 polymer ?
#
loop_
_entity_poly.entity_id
_entity_poly.type
_entity_poly.pdbx_seq_one_letter_code
_entity_poly.pdbx_strand_id
1 'polypeptide(L)'
;MNILFVNIIVVCFLVGFIIGGDPACENVPKTKIDECCKIPKAIDDKIIKDVSTNVQAMEGTPTFKKCKMSEEIFKKLNLVVNNDIDCNAGSQFAENSMSDPEWKKVMKEAFDGCCIEAPKLAEKYQQLVQFPKDQCNILFDVIIDCVRLVSFATCPKSSWTDSQVCNDGKTFTHKCGNELEAMEKFMMNQYA
;
A
#
# COMPACT_ATOMS: atom_id res chain seq x y z
N MET A 1 55.61 36.44 -17.23
CA MET A 1 54.80 35.40 -17.92
C MET A 1 53.42 35.40 -17.27
N ASN A 2 52.45 35.94 -18.02
CA ASN A 2 50.98 35.87 -17.95
C ASN A 2 50.28 35.60 -16.60
N ILE A 3 49.57 36.58 -16.02
CA ILE A 3 48.12 36.90 -16.21
C ILE A 3 47.27 35.74 -15.62
N LEU A 4 46.53 35.89 -14.52
CA LEU A 4 45.24 36.56 -14.45
C LEU A 4 44.78 36.78 -13.00
N PHE A 5 44.21 37.96 -12.76
CA PHE A 5 43.22 38.24 -11.73
C PHE A 5 42.08 37.21 -11.80
N VAL A 6 41.38 36.96 -10.69
CA VAL A 6 39.90 37.01 -10.63
C VAL A 6 39.42 36.69 -9.21
N ASN A 7 38.81 37.73 -8.63
CA ASN A 7 37.76 37.78 -7.62
C ASN A 7 37.48 36.54 -6.76
N ILE A 8 37.70 36.75 -5.46
CA ILE A 8 37.02 36.09 -4.36
C ILE A 8 35.51 36.35 -4.53
N ILE A 9 34.78 35.37 -5.06
CA ILE A 9 33.33 35.26 -4.86
C ILE A 9 33.11 33.99 -4.06
N VAL A 10 33.02 34.18 -2.74
CA VAL A 10 32.49 33.19 -1.81
C VAL A 10 31.00 33.05 -2.14
N VAL A 11 30.67 32.16 -3.08
CA VAL A 11 29.30 31.71 -3.23
C VAL A 11 29.07 30.66 -2.15
N CYS A 12 28.58 31.11 -0.99
CA CYS A 12 27.83 30.27 -0.06
C CYS A 12 26.59 29.77 -0.78
N PHE A 13 26.73 28.73 -1.62
CA PHE A 13 25.58 27.89 -1.94
C PHE A 13 25.22 27.16 -0.66
N LEU A 14 24.17 27.68 -0.03
CA LEU A 14 23.35 27.01 0.96
C LEU A 14 23.17 25.56 0.52
N VAL A 15 23.97 24.67 1.10
CA VAL A 15 23.71 23.25 1.01
C VAL A 15 22.54 23.00 1.96
N GLY A 16 21.35 23.33 1.49
CA GLY A 16 20.11 22.82 2.05
C GLY A 16 20.03 21.34 1.70
N PHE A 17 20.83 20.51 2.37
CA PHE A 17 20.45 19.12 2.58
C PHE A 17 19.28 19.13 3.56
N ILE A 18 18.10 19.50 3.08
CA ILE A 18 16.88 19.08 3.76
C ILE A 18 16.69 17.64 3.29
N ILE A 19 17.10 16.71 4.14
CA ILE A 19 16.49 15.38 4.15
C ILE A 19 15.05 15.64 4.62
N GLY A 20 14.19 16.05 3.70
CA GLY A 20 12.81 16.43 3.97
C GLY A 20 11.96 15.84 2.88
N GLY A 21 11.02 14.98 3.27
CA GLY A 21 10.02 14.44 2.36
C GLY A 21 9.28 15.57 1.63
N ASP A 22 8.62 15.26 0.52
CA ASP A 22 7.84 16.26 -0.21
C ASP A 22 6.77 16.85 0.74
N PRO A 23 6.72 18.18 0.96
CA PRO A 23 5.76 18.80 1.86
C PRO A 23 4.29 18.50 1.52
N ALA A 24 4.00 18.10 0.28
CA ALA A 24 2.67 17.63 -0.11
C ALA A 24 2.28 16.31 0.57
N CYS A 25 3.25 15.48 0.97
CA CYS A 25 3.03 14.19 1.61
C CYS A 25 2.77 14.30 3.11
N GLU A 26 2.99 15.49 3.71
CA GLU A 26 2.61 15.78 5.09
C GLU A 26 1.10 16.03 5.24
N ASN A 27 0.46 16.56 4.20
CA ASN A 27 -0.95 16.96 4.20
C ASN A 27 -1.83 15.88 3.57
N VAL A 28 -2.13 14.86 4.36
CA VAL A 28 -2.90 13.69 3.92
C VAL A 28 -4.37 14.06 3.70
N PRO A 29 -4.94 13.83 2.50
CA PRO A 29 -6.35 14.13 2.25
C PRO A 29 -7.26 13.17 3.02
N LYS A 30 -8.48 13.62 3.33
CA LYS A 30 -9.52 12.83 4.02
C LYS A 30 -10.30 11.92 3.07
N THR A 31 -9.68 11.49 1.98
CA THR A 31 -10.32 10.68 0.95
C THR A 31 -10.65 9.29 1.48
N LYS A 32 -11.87 8.83 1.23
CA LYS A 32 -12.29 7.44 1.46
C LYS A 32 -12.24 6.66 0.15
N ILE A 33 -11.39 5.65 0.08
CA ILE A 33 -11.16 4.85 -1.13
C ILE A 33 -12.48 4.31 -1.67
N ASP A 34 -13.31 3.71 -0.80
CA ASP A 34 -14.53 3.01 -1.22
C ASP A 34 -15.66 3.97 -1.64
N GLU A 35 -15.60 5.25 -1.23
CA GLU A 35 -16.51 6.31 -1.70
C GLU A 35 -16.11 6.84 -3.08
N CYS A 36 -14.80 6.79 -3.38
CA CYS A 36 -14.21 7.35 -4.58
C CYS A 36 -14.03 6.34 -5.71
N CYS A 37 -13.78 5.08 -5.37
CA CYS A 37 -13.59 4.02 -6.33
C CYS A 37 -14.35 2.76 -5.88
N LYS A 38 -15.25 2.28 -6.72
CA LYS A 38 -16.01 1.05 -6.48
C LYS A 38 -15.16 -0.18 -6.80
N ILE A 39 -14.13 -0.44 -5.99
CA ILE A 39 -13.27 -1.62 -6.11
C ILE A 39 -14.12 -2.88 -5.80
N PRO A 40 -14.24 -3.84 -6.73
CA PRO A 40 -14.98 -5.06 -6.46
C PRO A 40 -14.30 -5.90 -5.37
N LYS A 41 -15.10 -6.60 -4.56
CA LYS A 41 -14.57 -7.54 -3.57
C LYS A 41 -13.98 -8.76 -4.27
N ALA A 42 -12.69 -9.02 -4.05
CA ALA A 42 -12.02 -10.23 -4.55
C ALA A 42 -12.24 -11.46 -3.64
N ILE A 43 -12.47 -11.23 -2.35
CA ILE A 43 -12.54 -12.30 -1.34
C ILE A 43 -13.99 -12.49 -0.92
N ASP A 44 -14.42 -13.75 -0.85
CA ASP A 44 -15.76 -14.13 -0.40
C ASP A 44 -15.99 -13.72 1.08
N ASP A 45 -17.14 -13.10 1.35
CA ASP A 45 -17.51 -12.64 2.69
C ASP A 45 -17.53 -13.79 3.73
N LYS A 46 -17.76 -15.04 3.30
CA LYS A 46 -17.66 -16.24 4.16
C LYS A 46 -16.23 -16.48 4.63
N ILE A 47 -15.23 -16.30 3.75
CA ILE A 47 -13.82 -16.43 4.11
C ILE A 47 -13.44 -15.34 5.11
N ILE A 48 -13.82 -14.09 4.83
CA ILE A 48 -13.57 -12.95 5.72
C ILE A 48 -14.20 -13.20 7.09
N LYS A 49 -15.45 -13.64 7.14
CA LYS A 49 -16.16 -13.93 8.39
C LYS A 49 -15.48 -15.02 9.19
N ASP A 50 -15.15 -16.14 8.55
CA ASP A 50 -14.51 -17.28 9.21
C ASP A 50 -13.13 -16.91 9.78
N VAL A 51 -12.29 -16.23 9.00
CA VAL A 51 -10.98 -15.72 9.49
C VAL A 51 -11.18 -14.72 10.63
N SER A 52 -12.10 -13.77 10.48
CA SER A 52 -12.35 -12.74 11.49
C SER A 52 -12.76 -13.36 12.83
N THR A 53 -13.63 -14.38 12.82
CA THR A 53 -14.03 -15.07 14.06
C THR A 53 -12.83 -15.72 14.75
N ASN A 54 -11.97 -16.39 14.00
CA ASN A 54 -10.79 -17.05 14.56
C ASN A 54 -9.76 -16.06 15.11
N VAL A 55 -9.50 -14.97 14.39
CA VAL A 55 -8.53 -13.94 14.79
C VAL A 55 -9.02 -13.10 15.97
N GLN A 56 -10.32 -12.81 16.05
CA GLN A 56 -10.88 -12.06 17.19
C GLN A 56 -10.65 -12.78 18.52
N ALA A 57 -10.69 -14.12 18.51
CA ALA A 57 -10.44 -14.97 19.68
C ALA A 57 -8.96 -15.04 20.09
N MET A 58 -8.01 -14.58 19.26
CA MET A 58 -6.59 -14.56 19.60
C MET A 58 -6.28 -13.43 20.59
N GLU A 59 -5.28 -13.63 21.45
CA GLU A 59 -4.69 -12.56 22.24
C GLU A 59 -3.64 -11.80 21.43
N GLY A 60 -3.47 -10.50 21.69
CA GLY A 60 -2.46 -9.67 21.04
C GLY A 60 -2.94 -8.27 20.67
N THR A 61 -2.02 -7.46 20.14
CA THR A 61 -2.29 -6.08 19.73
C THR A 61 -3.19 -6.03 18.48
N PRO A 62 -3.86 -4.89 18.21
CA PRO A 62 -4.61 -4.71 16.96
C PRO A 62 -3.76 -4.97 15.71
N THR A 63 -2.51 -4.50 15.69
CA THR A 63 -1.54 -4.73 14.60
C THR A 63 -1.26 -6.22 14.40
N PHE A 64 -1.06 -6.96 15.50
CA PHE A 64 -0.87 -8.42 15.43
C PHE A 64 -2.10 -9.12 14.85
N LYS A 65 -3.31 -8.76 15.32
CA LYS A 65 -4.56 -9.32 14.79
C LYS A 65 -4.76 -9.00 13.32
N LYS A 66 -4.48 -7.77 12.88
CA LYS A 66 -4.54 -7.39 11.45
C LYS A 66 -3.59 -8.26 10.61
N CYS A 67 -2.34 -8.37 11.04
CA CYS A 67 -1.36 -9.22 10.36
C CYS A 67 -1.83 -10.68 10.26
N LYS A 68 -2.33 -11.25 11.37
CA LYS A 68 -2.86 -12.62 11.38
C LYS A 68 -4.08 -12.80 10.50
N MET A 69 -4.97 -11.82 10.44
CA MET A 69 -6.11 -11.86 9.52
C MET A 69 -5.64 -11.94 8.07
N SER A 70 -4.68 -11.11 7.67
CA SER A 70 -4.11 -11.12 6.33
C SER A 70 -3.40 -12.44 6.01
N GLU A 71 -2.57 -12.95 6.92
CA GLU A 71 -1.89 -14.24 6.79
C GLU A 71 -2.89 -15.41 6.59
N GLU A 72 -3.93 -15.49 7.42
CA GLU A 72 -4.92 -16.57 7.38
C GLU A 72 -5.84 -16.49 6.15
N ILE A 73 -6.14 -15.29 5.65
CA ILE A 73 -6.82 -15.10 4.36
C ILE A 73 -6.00 -15.74 3.23
N PHE A 74 -4.70 -15.42 3.15
CA PHE A 74 -3.83 -15.96 2.11
C PHE A 74 -3.72 -17.49 2.19
N LYS A 75 -3.62 -18.05 3.41
CA LYS A 75 -3.64 -19.50 3.61
C LYS A 75 -4.94 -20.14 3.14
N LYS A 76 -6.10 -19.57 3.51
CA LYS A 76 -7.40 -20.11 3.08
C LYS A 76 -7.61 -20.08 1.57
N LEU A 77 -7.01 -19.10 0.90
CA LEU A 77 -7.04 -18.97 -0.56
C LEU A 77 -5.98 -19.83 -1.26
N ASN A 78 -5.15 -20.57 -0.50
CA ASN A 78 -4.01 -21.35 -1.00
C ASN A 78 -2.99 -20.49 -1.77
N LEU A 79 -2.73 -19.27 -1.28
CA LEU A 79 -1.80 -18.31 -1.88
C LEU A 79 -0.46 -18.24 -1.13
N VAL A 80 -0.08 -19.32 -0.43
CA VAL A 80 1.12 -19.39 0.42
C VAL A 80 1.98 -20.57 0.01
N VAL A 81 3.27 -20.33 -0.22
CA VAL A 81 4.29 -21.34 -0.49
C VAL A 81 5.51 -21.08 0.37
N ASN A 82 6.02 -22.09 1.09
CA ASN A 82 7.18 -21.97 1.98
C ASN A 82 7.10 -20.81 3.00
N ASN A 83 5.92 -20.56 3.57
CA ASN A 83 5.61 -19.44 4.48
C ASN A 83 5.72 -18.04 3.86
N ASP A 84 5.72 -17.94 2.54
CA ASP A 84 5.71 -16.68 1.78
C ASP A 84 4.55 -16.67 0.79
N ILE A 85 4.29 -15.50 0.18
CA ILE A 85 3.22 -15.33 -0.81
C ILE A 85 3.58 -16.06 -2.11
N ASP A 86 2.70 -16.92 -2.59
CA ASP A 86 2.77 -17.42 -3.96
C ASP A 86 2.28 -16.34 -4.92
N CYS A 87 3.21 -15.55 -5.44
CA CYS A 87 2.92 -14.42 -6.32
C CYS A 87 2.21 -14.83 -7.62
N ASN A 88 2.50 -16.02 -8.14
CA ASN A 88 1.85 -16.50 -9.36
C ASN A 88 0.41 -16.90 -9.09
N ALA A 89 0.17 -17.70 -8.03
CA ALA A 89 -1.19 -18.06 -7.62
C ALA A 89 -2.01 -16.82 -7.23
N GLY A 90 -1.40 -15.88 -6.51
CA GLY A 90 -2.04 -14.63 -6.10
C GLY A 90 -2.43 -13.73 -7.27
N SER A 91 -1.56 -13.63 -8.28
CA SER A 91 -1.86 -12.92 -9.54
C SER A 91 -3.05 -13.53 -10.28
N GLN A 92 -3.06 -14.85 -10.40
CA GLN A 92 -4.18 -15.59 -11.01
C GLN A 92 -5.47 -15.44 -10.21
N PHE A 93 -5.39 -15.45 -8.88
CA PHE A 93 -6.55 -15.21 -8.02
C PHE A 93 -7.10 -13.78 -8.19
N ALA A 94 -6.23 -12.77 -8.22
CA ALA A 94 -6.60 -11.38 -8.40
C ALA A 94 -7.33 -11.15 -9.75
N GLU A 95 -6.87 -11.81 -10.81
CA GLU A 95 -7.55 -11.79 -12.11
C GLU A 95 -8.89 -12.56 -12.07
N ASN A 96 -8.88 -13.81 -11.62
CA ASN A 96 -10.03 -14.71 -11.71
C ASN A 96 -11.18 -14.37 -10.75
N SER A 97 -10.90 -13.59 -9.70
CA SER A 97 -11.91 -13.11 -8.77
C SER A 97 -12.78 -11.98 -9.34
N MET A 98 -12.36 -11.36 -10.45
CA MET A 98 -13.09 -10.27 -11.11
C MET A 98 -13.91 -10.79 -12.29
N SER A 99 -15.14 -10.29 -12.45
CA SER A 99 -15.97 -10.58 -13.62
C SER A 99 -15.77 -9.58 -14.76
N ASP A 100 -15.59 -8.30 -14.41
CA ASP A 100 -15.40 -7.20 -15.36
C ASP A 100 -13.98 -7.21 -15.96
N PRO A 101 -13.82 -7.13 -17.30
CA PRO A 101 -12.51 -7.17 -17.95
C PRO A 101 -11.54 -6.04 -17.57
N GLU A 102 -12.03 -4.82 -17.30
CA GLU A 102 -11.16 -3.72 -16.86
C GLU A 102 -10.62 -4.01 -15.46
N TRP A 103 -11.49 -4.49 -14.57
CA TRP A 103 -11.10 -4.88 -13.22
C TRP A 103 -10.18 -6.10 -13.16
N LYS A 104 -10.37 -7.09 -14.05
CA LYS A 104 -9.42 -8.22 -14.20
C LYS A 104 -8.01 -7.72 -14.42
N LYS A 105 -7.85 -6.82 -15.39
CA LYS A 105 -6.56 -6.22 -15.73
C LYS A 105 -5.99 -5.41 -14.56
N VAL A 106 -6.80 -4.53 -13.97
CA VAL A 106 -6.37 -3.68 -12.84
C VAL A 106 -5.90 -4.53 -11.65
N MET A 107 -6.69 -5.51 -11.22
CA MET A 107 -6.36 -6.32 -10.06
C MET A 107 -5.12 -7.20 -10.31
N LYS A 108 -4.99 -7.75 -11.51
CA LYS A 108 -3.80 -8.51 -11.90
C LYS A 108 -2.54 -7.64 -11.89
N GLU A 109 -2.57 -6.50 -12.58
CA GLU A 109 -1.42 -5.58 -12.66
C GLU A 109 -1.06 -5.02 -11.28
N ALA A 110 -2.05 -4.71 -10.44
CA ALA A 110 -1.84 -4.28 -9.07
C ALA A 110 -1.15 -5.37 -8.24
N PHE A 111 -1.63 -6.61 -8.30
CA PHE A 111 -1.02 -7.72 -7.57
C PHE A 111 0.41 -8.02 -8.04
N ASP A 112 0.62 -8.07 -9.36
CA ASP A 112 1.95 -8.30 -9.96
C ASP A 112 2.96 -7.24 -9.52
N GLY A 113 2.57 -5.95 -9.57
CA GLY A 113 3.42 -4.85 -9.10
C GLY A 113 3.69 -4.93 -7.60
N CYS A 114 2.67 -5.21 -6.80
CA CYS A 114 2.80 -5.32 -5.34
C CYS A 114 3.64 -6.50 -4.89
N CYS A 115 3.68 -7.60 -5.65
CA CYS A 115 4.60 -8.70 -5.40
C CYS A 115 6.09 -8.28 -5.48
N ILE A 116 6.40 -7.24 -6.24
CA ILE A 116 7.76 -6.70 -6.37
C ILE A 116 8.05 -5.66 -5.27
N GLU A 117 7.09 -4.79 -4.97
CA GLU A 117 7.31 -3.64 -4.09
C GLU A 117 6.97 -3.90 -2.61
N ALA A 118 5.97 -4.73 -2.31
CA ALA A 118 5.53 -5.01 -0.95
C ALA A 118 6.63 -5.60 -0.04
N PRO A 119 7.55 -6.48 -0.50
CA PRO A 119 8.64 -6.97 0.33
C PRO A 119 9.54 -5.85 0.89
N LYS A 120 9.85 -4.84 0.06
CA LYS A 120 10.67 -3.69 0.46
C LYS A 120 9.93 -2.81 1.48
N LEU A 121 8.62 -2.62 1.28
CA LEU A 121 7.77 -1.87 2.19
C LEU A 121 7.59 -2.60 3.53
N ALA A 122 7.42 -3.92 3.50
CA ALA A 122 7.28 -4.76 4.68
C ALA A 122 8.53 -4.72 5.56
N GLU A 123 9.72 -4.76 4.97
CA GLU A 123 10.98 -4.61 5.71
C GLU A 123 11.06 -3.26 6.44
N LYS A 124 10.74 -2.15 5.74
CA LYS A 124 10.72 -0.81 6.33
C LYS A 124 9.67 -0.71 7.44
N TYR A 125 8.46 -1.19 7.19
CA TYR A 125 7.36 -1.13 8.15
C TYR A 125 7.71 -1.91 9.41
N GLN A 126 8.26 -3.10 9.26
CA GLN A 126 8.71 -3.93 10.38
C GLN A 126 9.73 -3.22 11.27
N GLN A 127 10.66 -2.46 10.68
CA GLN A 127 11.63 -1.67 11.43
C GLN A 127 10.97 -0.53 12.20
N LEU A 128 9.99 0.16 11.59
CA LEU A 128 9.29 1.29 12.21
C LEU A 128 8.41 0.86 13.39
N VAL A 129 7.61 -0.18 13.23
CA VAL A 129 6.67 -0.63 14.26
C VAL A 129 7.27 -1.63 15.25
N GLN A 130 8.56 -1.96 15.12
CA GLN A 130 9.27 -2.98 15.91
C GLN A 130 8.50 -4.30 16.01
N PHE A 131 7.81 -4.68 14.93
CA PHE A 131 6.91 -5.83 14.93
C PHE A 131 7.71 -7.15 14.90
N PRO A 132 7.53 -8.06 15.88
CA PRO A 132 8.33 -9.28 15.95
C PRO A 132 8.12 -10.19 14.73
N LYS A 133 9.21 -10.56 14.03
CA LYS A 133 9.20 -11.42 12.83
C LYS A 133 8.58 -12.80 13.10
N ASP A 134 8.71 -13.29 14.31
CA ASP A 134 8.29 -14.62 14.75
C ASP A 134 6.78 -14.71 15.02
N GLN A 135 6.10 -13.58 15.22
CA GLN A 135 4.67 -13.56 15.54
C GLN A 135 3.78 -13.61 14.30
N CYS A 136 4.11 -12.86 13.25
CA CYS A 136 3.41 -12.88 11.97
C CYS A 136 4.28 -12.26 10.86
N ASN A 137 4.14 -12.76 9.63
CA ASN A 137 4.81 -12.17 8.48
C ASN A 137 4.00 -10.96 7.97
N ILE A 138 4.46 -9.74 8.29
CA ILE A 138 3.75 -8.50 7.97
C ILE A 138 3.59 -8.25 6.46
N LEU A 139 4.35 -8.96 5.63
CA LEU A 139 4.22 -8.92 4.17
C LEU A 139 2.79 -9.22 3.70
N PHE A 140 2.09 -10.15 4.36
CA PHE A 140 0.69 -10.48 4.01
C PHE A 140 -0.25 -9.30 4.18
N ASP A 141 -0.01 -8.43 5.16
CA ASP A 141 -0.81 -7.22 5.35
C ASP A 141 -0.42 -6.13 4.35
N VAL A 142 0.89 -5.92 4.18
CA VAL A 142 1.44 -4.89 3.30
C VAL A 142 1.05 -5.12 1.84
N ILE A 143 0.99 -6.38 1.36
CA ILE A 143 0.57 -6.65 -0.01
C ILE A 143 -0.91 -6.30 -0.24
N ILE A 144 -1.79 -6.49 0.75
CA ILE A 144 -3.22 -6.15 0.64
C ILE A 144 -3.37 -4.64 0.53
N ASP A 145 -2.70 -3.90 1.40
CA ASP A 145 -2.72 -2.44 1.39
C ASP A 145 -2.12 -1.89 0.09
N CYS A 146 -1.02 -2.48 -0.40
CA CYS A 146 -0.43 -2.14 -1.69
C CYS A 146 -1.43 -2.34 -2.84
N VAL A 147 -2.05 -3.53 -2.93
CA VAL A 147 -3.01 -3.84 -4.02
C VAL A 147 -4.19 -2.87 -3.98
N ARG A 148 -4.71 -2.57 -2.78
CA ARG A 148 -5.80 -1.61 -2.62
C ARG A 148 -5.42 -0.21 -3.10
N LEU A 149 -4.23 0.27 -2.74
CA LEU A 149 -3.73 1.58 -3.14
C LEU A 149 -3.47 1.67 -4.64
N VAL A 150 -2.85 0.65 -5.25
CA VAL A 150 -2.60 0.61 -6.69
C VAL A 150 -3.93 0.56 -7.44
N SER A 151 -4.87 -0.31 -7.04
CA SER A 151 -6.20 -0.39 -7.64
C SER A 151 -6.99 0.92 -7.55
N PHE A 152 -6.86 1.66 -6.43
CA PHE A 152 -7.44 3.00 -6.30
C PHE A 152 -6.76 4.01 -7.26
N ALA A 153 -5.44 4.01 -7.31
CA ALA A 153 -4.63 4.86 -8.19
C ALA A 153 -4.92 4.61 -9.68
N THR A 154 -5.28 3.37 -10.05
CA THR A 154 -5.61 2.97 -11.42
C THR A 154 -7.11 2.73 -11.63
N CYS A 155 -7.95 3.21 -10.72
CA CYS A 155 -9.39 2.97 -10.75
C CYS A 155 -9.99 3.32 -12.13
N PRO A 156 -10.72 2.39 -12.77
CA PRO A 156 -11.38 2.64 -14.04
C PRO A 156 -12.36 3.81 -13.96
N LYS A 157 -12.48 4.59 -15.04
CA LYS A 157 -13.36 5.77 -15.08
C LYS A 157 -14.82 5.41 -14.81
N SER A 158 -15.26 4.23 -15.26
CA SER A 158 -16.61 3.68 -15.04
C SER A 158 -16.93 3.46 -13.55
N SER A 159 -15.91 3.27 -12.72
CA SER A 159 -16.01 2.96 -11.29
C SER A 159 -15.58 4.12 -10.39
N TRP A 160 -15.20 5.26 -10.99
CA TRP A 160 -14.66 6.44 -10.32
C TRP A 160 -15.76 7.47 -9.99
N THR A 161 -15.70 8.03 -8.79
CA THR A 161 -16.49 9.20 -8.39
C THR A 161 -15.67 10.46 -8.68
N ASP A 162 -16.10 11.25 -9.67
CA ASP A 162 -15.43 12.51 -10.01
C ASP A 162 -15.82 13.62 -9.02
N SER A 163 -14.99 13.81 -8.00
CA SER A 163 -15.12 14.90 -7.03
C SER A 163 -13.73 15.40 -6.64
N GLN A 164 -13.66 16.64 -6.13
CA GLN A 164 -12.40 17.22 -5.67
C GLN A 164 -11.69 16.32 -4.64
N VAL A 165 -12.42 15.82 -3.64
CA VAL A 165 -11.86 14.95 -2.58
C VAL A 165 -11.28 13.65 -3.15
N CYS A 166 -11.94 13.07 -4.15
CA CYS A 166 -11.45 11.85 -4.79
C CYS A 166 -10.22 12.13 -5.65
N ASN A 167 -10.25 13.21 -6.43
CA ASN A 167 -9.15 13.60 -7.31
C ASN A 167 -7.89 14.00 -6.52
N ASP A 168 -8.07 14.65 -5.37
CA ASP A 168 -6.99 14.97 -4.43
C ASP A 168 -6.38 13.69 -3.86
N GLY A 169 -7.21 12.74 -3.44
CA GLY A 169 -6.75 11.43 -2.96
C GLY A 169 -5.97 10.65 -4.01
N LYS A 170 -6.45 10.62 -5.25
CA LYS A 170 -5.77 9.95 -6.37
C LYS A 170 -4.43 10.61 -6.71
N THR A 171 -4.40 11.94 -6.70
CA THR A 171 -3.17 12.71 -6.91
C THR A 171 -2.17 12.45 -5.79
N PHE A 172 -2.64 12.40 -4.54
CA PHE A 172 -1.83 12.11 -3.38
C PHE A 172 -1.23 10.70 -3.45
N THR A 173 -2.00 9.67 -3.79
CA THR A 173 -1.45 8.30 -3.90
C THR A 173 -0.44 8.17 -5.04
N HIS A 174 -0.61 8.86 -6.16
CA HIS A 174 0.40 8.91 -7.22
C HIS A 174 1.69 9.61 -6.79
N LYS A 175 1.57 10.72 -6.06
CA LYS A 175 2.72 11.56 -5.67
C LYS A 175 3.48 10.97 -4.49
N CYS A 176 2.76 10.48 -3.49
CA CYS A 176 3.28 10.09 -2.18
C CYS A 176 3.26 8.57 -1.95
N GLY A 177 2.91 7.76 -2.95
CA GLY A 177 2.76 6.30 -2.82
C GLY A 177 4.01 5.55 -2.32
N ASN A 178 5.19 6.17 -2.45
CA ASN A 178 6.46 5.60 -1.99
C ASN A 178 6.89 6.11 -0.59
N GLU A 179 6.16 7.08 -0.02
CA GLU A 179 6.41 7.66 1.30
C GLU A 179 5.63 6.87 2.35
N LEU A 180 6.32 6.00 3.10
CA LEU A 180 5.68 5.02 4.00
C LEU A 180 4.80 5.69 5.06
N GLU A 181 5.28 6.75 5.72
CA GLU A 181 4.50 7.47 6.73
C GLU A 181 3.25 8.15 6.15
N ALA A 182 3.35 8.67 4.93
CA ALA A 182 2.24 9.33 4.25
C ALA A 182 1.15 8.32 3.88
N MET A 183 1.56 7.16 3.35
CA MET A 183 0.64 6.06 3.01
C MET A 183 0.03 5.41 4.24
N GLU A 184 0.79 5.24 5.33
CA GLU A 184 0.25 4.73 6.60
C GLU A 184 -0.87 5.65 7.12
N LYS A 185 -0.63 6.96 7.15
CA LYS A 185 -1.66 7.94 7.55
C LYS A 185 -2.87 7.92 6.62
N PHE A 186 -2.66 7.81 5.32
CA PHE A 186 -3.74 7.71 4.34
C PHE A 186 -4.59 6.44 4.52
N MET A 187 -3.94 5.32 4.83
CA MET A 187 -4.62 4.06 5.11
C MET A 187 -5.35 4.06 6.45
N MET A 188 -4.79 4.68 7.49
CA MET A 188 -5.49 4.88 8.76
C MET A 188 -6.76 5.71 8.60
N ASN A 189 -6.73 6.74 7.75
CA ASN A 189 -7.91 7.56 7.44
C ASN A 189 -9.06 6.75 6.85
N GLN A 190 -8.84 5.53 6.34
CA GLN A 190 -9.93 4.69 5.82
C GLN A 190 -10.83 4.15 6.93
N TYR A 191 -10.34 4.06 8.16
CA TYR A 191 -11.03 3.46 9.31
C TYR A 191 -11.51 4.46 10.37
N ALA A 192 -11.14 5.74 10.23
CA ALA A 192 -11.56 6.84 11.11
C ALA A 192 -12.94 7.41 10.73
#